data_AF-A0A7S4PSC5-F1
#
_entry.id   AF-A0A7S4PSC5-F1
#
_cell.length_a   1.000
_cell.length_b   1.000
_cell.length_c   1.000
_cell.angle_alpha   90.00
_cell.angle_beta   90.00
_cell.angle_gamma   90.00
#
_symmetry.space_group_name_H-M   'P 1'
#
loop_
_entity.id
_entity.type
_entity.pdbx_description
1 polymer ?
#
loop_
_entity_poly.entity_id
_entity_poly.type
_entity_poly.pdbx_seq_one_letter_code
_entity_poly.pdbx_strand_id
1 'polypeptide(L)'
;MEGSAASEGHVAEAPTGIIRKPSTEEVQDAEWCMNWIRNAQDELDELQDALVEINFTRKAALTEFCQSTPHRLQFVRCRCLELLNGLAKVPDLREGDITSERASLAFELNACSSEAQLLLDHFKRVSKEESSMAISLRNLMGNLVSGPCAGPRRLCCGNPVGRPGVPGFPGAAVAQC
;
A
#
# COMPACT_ATOMS: atom_id res chain seq x y z
N MET A 1 27.11 -50.19 -75.51
CA MET A 1 26.67 -48.88 -74.99
C MET A 1 26.13 -49.16 -73.60
N GLU A 2 27.04 -49.38 -72.65
CA GLU A 2 27.68 -48.36 -71.80
C GLU A 2 26.67 -47.75 -70.81
N GLY A 3 26.90 -48.03 -69.53
CA GLY A 3 26.22 -47.36 -68.42
C GLY A 3 26.93 -46.08 -68.00
N SER A 4 26.31 -45.32 -67.09
CA SER A 4 27.00 -44.60 -66.02
C SER A 4 25.98 -43.91 -65.10
N ALA A 5 26.25 -44.04 -63.80
CA ALA A 5 25.64 -43.29 -62.72
C ALA A 5 26.51 -42.06 -62.37
N ALA A 6 25.88 -40.97 -61.90
CA ALA A 6 26.42 -39.91 -61.03
C ALA A 6 25.34 -38.80 -60.96
N SER A 7 24.68 -38.58 -59.83
CA SER A 7 25.12 -37.87 -58.61
C SER A 7 24.77 -36.38 -58.62
N GLU A 8 24.03 -36.02 -57.57
CA GLU A 8 24.16 -34.80 -56.76
C GLU A 8 23.95 -33.43 -57.40
N GLY A 9 22.91 -32.75 -56.89
CA GLY A 9 22.67 -31.33 -57.03
C GLY A 9 21.67 -30.86 -55.98
N HIS A 10 21.95 -31.14 -54.71
CA HIS A 10 21.25 -30.54 -53.57
C HIS A 10 21.65 -29.05 -53.56
N VAL A 11 20.83 -28.18 -54.13
CA VAL A 11 21.01 -26.73 -53.94
C VAL A 11 20.49 -26.42 -52.55
N ALA A 12 21.41 -26.44 -51.59
CA ALA A 12 21.21 -25.85 -50.28
C ALA A 12 20.93 -24.37 -50.49
N GLU A 13 19.66 -23.97 -50.38
CA GLU A 13 19.28 -22.57 -50.28
C GLU A 13 19.81 -22.06 -48.93
N ALA A 14 20.89 -21.28 -48.99
CA ALA A 14 21.45 -20.64 -47.83
C ALA A 14 20.39 -19.74 -47.18
N PRO A 15 20.19 -19.78 -45.84
CA PRO A 15 19.34 -18.80 -45.19
C PRO A 15 20.02 -17.44 -45.35
N THR A 16 19.46 -16.60 -46.22
CA THR A 16 19.88 -15.23 -46.46
C THR A 16 19.54 -14.41 -45.22
N GLY A 17 20.34 -14.55 -44.17
CA GLY A 17 20.33 -13.70 -42.99
C GLY A 17 20.84 -12.33 -43.38
N ILE A 18 19.97 -11.49 -43.94
CA ILE A 18 20.26 -10.07 -44.12
C ILE A 18 20.36 -9.48 -42.71
N ILE A 19 21.58 -9.32 -42.20
CA ILE A 19 21.86 -8.49 -41.03
C ILE A 19 21.57 -7.05 -41.46
N ARG A 20 20.33 -6.59 -41.29
CA ARG A 20 20.00 -5.17 -41.45
C ARG A 20 20.65 -4.42 -40.29
N LYS A 21 21.48 -3.43 -40.63
CA LYS A 21 21.91 -2.44 -39.64
C LYS A 21 20.67 -1.68 -39.16
N PRO A 22 20.50 -1.48 -37.85
CA PRO A 22 19.38 -0.73 -37.32
C PRO A 22 19.41 0.69 -37.88
N SER A 23 18.23 1.24 -38.14
CA SER A 23 18.06 2.63 -38.53
C SER A 23 18.43 3.57 -37.39
N THR A 24 18.78 4.82 -37.71
CA THR A 24 19.10 5.84 -36.69
C THR A 24 17.94 6.07 -35.71
N GLU A 25 16.70 5.92 -36.16
CA GLU A 25 15.49 6.03 -35.33
C GLU A 25 15.35 4.86 -34.35
N GLU A 26 15.56 3.61 -34.81
CA GLU A 26 15.55 2.42 -33.93
C GLU A 26 16.65 2.49 -32.85
N VAL A 27 17.81 3.06 -33.16
CA VAL A 27 18.90 3.25 -32.20
C VAL A 27 18.53 4.31 -31.14
N GLN A 28 17.86 5.40 -31.54
CA GLN A 28 17.42 6.45 -30.61
C GLN A 28 16.31 5.95 -29.67
N ASP A 29 15.37 5.15 -30.17
CA ASP A 29 14.30 4.56 -29.37
C ASP A 29 14.86 3.57 -28.33
N ALA A 30 15.86 2.75 -28.72
CA ALA A 30 16.55 1.83 -27.81
C ALA A 30 17.31 2.56 -26.69
N GLU A 31 18.05 3.61 -27.03
CA GLU A 31 18.77 4.43 -26.06
C GLU A 31 17.81 5.12 -25.06
N TRP A 32 16.69 5.65 -25.55
CA TRP A 32 15.66 6.24 -24.71
C TRP A 32 15.04 5.22 -23.75
N CYS A 33 14.71 4.02 -24.24
CA CYS A 33 14.15 2.94 -23.42
C CYS A 33 15.11 2.52 -22.31
N MET A 34 16.40 2.34 -22.64
CA MET A 34 17.42 1.97 -21.67
C MET A 34 17.64 3.06 -20.61
N ASN A 35 17.64 4.34 -21.01
CA ASN A 35 17.74 5.43 -20.06
C ASN A 35 16.54 5.49 -19.10
N TRP A 36 15.33 5.25 -19.62
CA TRP A 36 14.13 5.17 -18.79
C TRP A 36 14.20 4.00 -17.79
N ILE A 37 14.60 2.81 -18.26
CA ILE A 37 14.73 1.61 -17.41
C ILE A 37 15.74 1.85 -16.28
N ARG A 38 16.90 2.45 -16.58
CA ARG A 38 17.92 2.77 -15.57
C ARG A 38 17.40 3.75 -14.53
N ASN A 39 16.76 4.83 -14.94
CA ASN A 39 16.18 5.78 -13.99
C ASN A 39 15.14 5.11 -13.08
N ALA A 40 14.33 4.20 -13.63
CA ALA A 40 13.36 3.44 -12.85
C ALA A 40 14.00 2.41 -11.90
N GLN A 41 15.19 1.88 -12.23
CA GLN A 41 16.00 1.06 -11.32
C GLN A 41 16.54 1.89 -10.16
N ASP A 42 17.12 3.07 -10.43
CA ASP A 42 17.61 3.97 -9.38
C ASP A 42 16.48 4.35 -8.40
N GLU A 43 15.29 4.66 -8.93
CA GLU A 43 14.12 4.92 -8.09
C GLU A 43 13.68 3.68 -7.29
N LEU A 44 13.76 2.48 -7.86
CA LEU A 44 13.44 1.25 -7.15
C LEU A 44 14.38 1.03 -5.97
N ASP A 45 15.68 1.28 -6.13
CA ASP A 45 16.67 1.14 -5.06
C ASP A 45 16.34 2.07 -3.88
N GLU A 46 16.00 3.34 -4.15
CA GLU A 46 15.57 4.29 -3.12
C GLU A 46 14.29 3.82 -2.38
N LEU A 47 13.34 3.22 -3.12
CA LEU A 47 12.11 2.69 -2.54
C LEU A 47 12.36 1.45 -1.68
N GLN A 48 13.28 0.57 -2.08
CA GLN A 48 13.69 -0.59 -1.30
C GLN A 48 14.40 -0.17 -0.01
N ASP A 49 15.30 0.82 -0.07
CA ASP A 49 15.97 1.38 1.10
C ASP A 49 14.97 1.96 2.11
N ALA A 50 13.93 2.66 1.62
CA ALA A 50 12.86 3.16 2.48
C ALA A 50 12.09 2.02 3.18
N LEU A 51 11.84 0.89 2.50
CA LEU A 51 11.21 -0.29 3.11
C LEU A 51 12.09 -0.93 4.17
N VAL A 52 13.40 -1.07 3.89
CA VAL A 52 14.40 -1.58 4.82
C VAL A 52 14.42 -0.70 6.08
N GLU A 53 14.51 0.62 5.91
CA GLU A 53 14.49 1.58 7.02
C GLU A 53 13.23 1.41 7.89
N ILE A 54 12.05 1.31 7.27
CA ILE A 54 10.77 1.12 7.98
C ILE A 54 10.74 -0.22 8.74
N ASN A 55 11.22 -1.30 8.11
CA ASN A 55 11.28 -2.63 8.70
C ASN A 55 12.19 -2.70 9.93
N PHE A 56 13.37 -2.08 9.87
CA PHE A 56 14.35 -2.09 10.96
C PHE A 56 14.03 -1.08 12.06
N THR A 57 13.53 0.11 11.71
CA THR A 57 13.21 1.16 12.69
C THR A 57 12.01 0.78 13.57
N ARG A 58 11.12 -0.10 13.10
CA ARG A 58 10.05 -0.69 13.91
C ARG A 58 10.55 -1.40 15.18
N LYS A 59 11.79 -1.92 15.20
CA LYS A 59 12.35 -2.55 16.40
C LYS A 59 12.74 -1.56 17.50
N ALA A 60 12.82 -0.27 17.20
CA ALA A 60 13.33 0.75 18.12
C ALA A 60 12.36 1.92 18.42
N ALA A 61 11.28 2.11 17.65
CA ALA A 61 10.70 3.45 17.55
C ALA A 61 9.47 3.77 18.43
N LEU A 62 9.57 4.97 19.01
CA LEU A 62 8.57 5.79 19.69
C LEU A 62 7.30 6.02 18.84
N THR A 63 6.21 6.34 19.53
CA THR A 63 4.83 6.50 19.01
C THR A 63 4.69 7.38 17.76
N GLU A 64 5.58 8.37 17.56
CA GLU A 64 5.56 9.29 16.42
C GLU A 64 5.98 8.64 15.10
N PHE A 65 6.93 7.70 15.13
CA PHE A 65 7.35 6.95 13.95
C PHE A 65 6.21 6.06 13.43
N CYS A 66 5.44 5.47 14.33
CA CYS A 66 4.27 4.66 14.00
C CYS A 66 3.17 5.44 13.28
N GLN A 67 3.03 6.74 13.51
CA GLN A 67 1.99 7.56 12.88
C GLN A 67 2.29 7.93 11.43
N SER A 68 3.56 8.20 11.10
CA SER A 68 3.97 8.59 9.75
C SER A 68 4.29 7.39 8.84
N THR A 69 4.62 6.24 9.42
CA THR A 69 4.98 5.03 8.68
C THR A 69 3.93 4.57 7.66
N PRO A 70 2.61 4.53 7.97
CA PRO A 70 1.60 4.15 6.99
C PRO A 70 1.58 5.05 5.76
N HIS A 71 1.77 6.37 5.93
CA HIS A 71 1.84 7.30 4.80
C HIS A 71 3.07 7.04 3.92
N ARG A 72 4.23 6.79 4.53
CA ARG A 72 5.47 6.45 3.81
C ARG A 72 5.30 5.15 3.01
N LEU A 73 4.74 4.10 3.61
CA LEU A 73 4.49 2.83 2.92
C LEU A 73 3.49 2.99 1.77
N GLN A 74 2.47 3.84 1.94
CA GLN A 74 1.52 4.12 0.88
C GLN A 74 2.16 4.88 -0.28
N PHE A 75 3.07 5.83 0.01
CA PHE A 75 3.88 6.50 -1.00
C PHE A 75 4.73 5.49 -1.79
N VAL A 76 5.47 4.62 -1.10
CA VAL A 76 6.29 3.59 -1.75
C VAL A 76 5.45 2.73 -2.69
N ARG A 77 4.33 2.20 -2.19
CA ARG A 77 3.42 1.38 -3.00
C ARG A 77 2.90 2.13 -4.22
N CYS A 78 2.43 3.37 -4.06
CA CYS A 78 1.94 4.17 -5.19
C CYS A 78 3.03 4.40 -6.23
N ARG A 79 4.26 4.71 -5.79
CA ARG A 79 5.38 4.95 -6.70
C ARG A 79 5.76 3.69 -7.49
N CYS A 80 5.81 2.52 -6.84
CA CYS A 80 6.04 1.25 -7.54
C CYS A 80 4.98 0.99 -8.63
N LEU A 81 3.71 1.28 -8.35
CA LEU A 81 2.62 1.13 -9.31
C LEU A 81 2.71 2.14 -10.46
N GLU A 82 3.13 3.38 -10.19
CA GLU A 82 3.40 4.38 -11.23
C GLU A 82 4.52 3.93 -12.17
N LEU A 83 5.62 3.41 -11.62
CA LEU A 83 6.74 2.88 -12.39
C LEU A 83 6.32 1.66 -13.22
N LEU A 84 5.54 0.73 -12.66
CA LEU A 84 4.97 -0.41 -13.42
C LEU A 84 4.08 0.06 -14.58
N ASN A 85 3.26 1.08 -14.36
CA ASN A 85 2.43 1.67 -15.41
C ASN A 85 3.28 2.39 -16.48
N GLY A 86 4.37 3.04 -16.08
CA GLY A 86 5.35 3.62 -16.99
C GLY A 86 6.04 2.55 -17.84
N LEU A 87 6.47 1.47 -17.19
CA LEU A 87 7.11 0.33 -17.83
C LEU A 87 6.21 -0.35 -18.86
N ALA A 88 4.90 -0.39 -18.62
CA ALA A 88 3.93 -0.90 -19.61
C ALA A 88 3.82 -0.03 -20.88
N LYS A 89 4.19 1.25 -20.79
CA LYS A 89 4.19 2.19 -21.93
C LYS A 89 5.52 2.23 -22.68
N VAL A 90 6.57 1.62 -22.14
CA VAL A 90 7.86 1.49 -22.83
C VAL A 90 7.65 0.63 -24.09
N PRO A 91 8.07 1.10 -25.28
CA PRO A 91 7.98 0.36 -26.52
C PRO A 91 8.56 -1.05 -26.39
N ASP A 92 7.94 -2.02 -27.05
CA ASP A 92 8.46 -3.39 -27.07
C ASP A 92 9.57 -3.50 -28.13
N LEU A 93 10.78 -3.14 -27.74
CA LEU A 93 11.98 -3.31 -28.56
C LEU A 93 12.48 -4.74 -28.40
N ARG A 94 12.65 -5.46 -29.51
CA ARG A 94 13.08 -6.88 -29.53
C ARG A 94 14.57 -7.08 -29.26
N GLU A 95 15.19 -6.18 -28.48
CA GLU A 95 16.54 -6.37 -27.99
C GLU A 95 16.51 -7.22 -26.73
N GLY A 96 17.15 -8.39 -26.80
CA GLY A 96 17.13 -9.39 -25.72
C GLY A 96 17.50 -8.81 -24.37
N ASP A 97 18.50 -7.93 -24.32
CA ASP A 97 18.96 -7.29 -23.09
C ASP A 97 17.89 -6.34 -22.51
N ILE A 98 17.27 -5.49 -23.35
CA ILE A 98 16.21 -4.55 -22.94
C ILE A 98 15.00 -5.32 -22.39
N THR A 99 14.58 -6.39 -23.07
CA THR A 99 13.44 -7.19 -22.63
C THR A 99 13.68 -7.90 -21.30
N SER A 100 14.91 -8.39 -21.06
CA SER A 100 15.29 -9.04 -19.82
C SER A 100 15.36 -8.03 -18.66
N GLU A 101 16.00 -6.88 -18.85
CA GLU A 101 16.08 -5.83 -17.84
C GLU A 101 14.69 -5.29 -17.48
N ARG A 102 13.84 -5.05 -18.48
CA ARG A 102 12.44 -4.66 -18.29
C ARG A 102 11.68 -5.70 -17.46
N ALA A 103 11.83 -6.99 -17.77
CA ALA A 103 11.15 -8.06 -17.04
C ALA A 103 11.62 -8.17 -15.59
N SER A 104 12.93 -8.05 -15.33
CA SER A 104 13.49 -8.04 -13.96
C SER A 104 12.95 -6.86 -13.16
N LEU A 105 13.01 -5.65 -13.73
CA LEU A 105 12.50 -4.44 -13.09
C LEU A 105 11.00 -4.55 -12.77
N ALA A 106 10.19 -5.09 -13.70
CA ALA A 106 8.77 -5.33 -13.46
C ALA A 106 8.53 -6.26 -12.26
N PHE A 107 9.32 -7.33 -12.17
CA PHE A 107 9.21 -8.29 -11.09
C PHE A 107 9.56 -7.66 -9.74
N GLU A 108 10.65 -6.91 -9.67
CA GLU A 108 11.12 -6.28 -8.44
C GLU A 108 10.20 -5.14 -7.97
N LEU A 109 9.69 -4.30 -8.89
CA LEU A 109 8.69 -3.28 -8.56
C LEU A 109 7.42 -3.90 -7.98
N ASN A 110 6.99 -5.05 -8.53
CA ASN A 110 5.82 -5.76 -8.03
C ASN A 110 6.08 -6.38 -6.64
N ALA A 111 7.29 -6.91 -6.41
CA ALA A 111 7.71 -7.42 -5.11
C ALA A 111 7.75 -6.30 -4.06
N CYS A 112 8.39 -5.17 -4.37
CA CYS A 112 8.47 -3.98 -3.52
C CYS A 112 7.08 -3.44 -3.16
N SER A 113 6.19 -3.31 -4.16
CA SER A 113 4.79 -2.91 -3.95
C SER A 113 4.02 -3.88 -3.02
N SER A 114 4.23 -5.18 -3.21
CA SER A 114 3.59 -6.23 -2.40
C SER A 114 4.09 -6.20 -0.95
N GLU A 115 5.38 -6.01 -0.73
CA GLU A 115 5.95 -5.88 0.61
C GLU A 115 5.44 -4.63 1.33
N ALA A 116 5.40 -3.48 0.64
CA ALA A 116 4.80 -2.26 1.17
C ALA A 116 3.34 -2.47 1.60
N GLN A 117 2.56 -3.22 0.80
CA GLN A 117 1.17 -3.56 1.13
C GLN A 117 1.06 -4.49 2.35
N LEU A 118 1.92 -5.50 2.47
CA LEU A 118 1.95 -6.39 3.63
C LEU A 118 2.23 -5.62 4.91
N LEU A 119 3.20 -4.70 4.88
CA LEU A 119 3.51 -3.84 6.02
C LEU A 119 2.34 -2.92 6.36
N LEU A 120 1.69 -2.30 5.37
CA LEU A 120 0.49 -1.48 5.59
C LEU A 120 -0.61 -2.25 6.31
N ASP A 121 -0.90 -3.47 5.86
CA ASP A 121 -1.95 -4.28 6.45
C ASP A 121 -1.58 -4.74 7.85
N HIS A 122 -0.29 -4.95 8.13
CA HIS A 122 0.21 -5.18 9.47
C HIS A 122 -0.03 -3.98 10.39
N PHE A 123 0.35 -2.77 9.98
CA PHE A 123 0.11 -1.54 10.77
C PHE A 123 -1.38 -1.29 11.04
N LYS A 124 -2.25 -1.54 10.06
CA LYS A 124 -3.71 -1.44 10.25
C LYS A 124 -4.25 -2.41 11.30
N ARG A 125 -3.70 -3.63 11.39
CA ARG A 125 -4.11 -4.62 12.40
C ARG A 125 -3.65 -4.19 13.80
N VAL A 126 -2.38 -3.80 13.95
CA VAL A 126 -1.83 -3.32 15.22
C VAL A 126 -2.63 -2.13 15.77
N SER A 127 -2.96 -1.16 14.90
CA SER A 127 -3.78 -0.01 15.30
C SER A 127 -5.17 -0.41 15.82
N LYS A 128 -5.80 -1.42 15.22
CA LYS A 128 -7.10 -1.95 15.69
C LYS A 128 -6.98 -2.63 17.05
N GLU A 129 -5.93 -3.40 17.27
CA GLU A 129 -5.67 -4.10 18.53
C GLU A 129 -5.37 -3.12 19.67
N GLU A 130 -4.52 -2.12 19.43
CA GLU A 130 -4.23 -1.05 20.41
C GLU A 130 -5.49 -0.26 20.76
N SER A 131 -6.31 0.08 19.77
CA SER A 131 -7.60 0.76 19.99
C SER A 131 -8.56 -0.10 20.81
N SER A 132 -8.65 -1.40 20.52
CA SER A 132 -9.47 -2.35 21.29
C SER A 132 -9.01 -2.48 22.74
N MET A 133 -7.69 -2.54 22.97
CA MET A 133 -7.12 -2.58 24.31
C MET A 133 -7.36 -1.27 25.06
N ALA A 134 -7.21 -0.12 24.40
CA ALA A 134 -7.49 1.19 24.97
C ALA A 134 -8.98 1.34 25.36
N ILE A 135 -9.89 0.84 24.53
CA ILE A 135 -11.34 0.78 24.85
C ILE A 135 -11.59 -0.12 26.05
N SER A 136 -10.94 -1.29 26.10
CA SER A 136 -11.10 -2.25 27.21
C SER A 136 -10.59 -1.67 28.53
N LEU A 137 -9.42 -1.01 28.52
CA LEU A 137 -8.88 -0.29 29.68
C LEU A 137 -9.78 0.85 30.14
N ARG A 138 -10.32 1.64 29.19
CA ARG A 138 -11.28 2.71 29.50
C ARG A 138 -12.55 2.16 30.16
N ASN A 139 -13.08 1.04 29.68
CA ASN A 139 -14.27 0.40 30.25
C ASN A 139 -14.00 -0.17 31.65
N LEU A 140 -12.84 -0.80 31.85
CA LEU A 140 -12.40 -1.27 33.17
C LEU A 140 -12.27 -0.12 34.17
N MET A 141 -11.60 0.97 33.77
CA MET A 141 -11.49 2.17 34.61
C MET A 141 -12.84 2.83 34.86
N GLY A 142 -13.73 2.89 33.88
CA GLY A 142 -15.10 3.40 34.04
C GLY A 142 -15.90 2.62 35.08
N ASN A 143 -15.76 1.29 35.11
CA ASN A 143 -16.40 0.41 36.08
C ASN A 143 -15.76 0.48 37.47
N LEU A 144 -14.46 0.79 37.56
CA LEU A 144 -13.75 0.95 38.84
C LEU A 144 -13.98 2.32 39.48
N VAL A 145 -14.13 3.38 38.68
CA VAL A 145 -14.45 4.74 39.15
C VAL A 145 -15.96 4.88 39.44
N SER A 146 -16.80 4.12 38.73
CA SER A 146 -18.23 3.98 39.02
C SER A 146 -18.47 2.89 40.07
N GLY A 147 -17.92 3.06 41.27
CA GLY A 147 -18.19 2.17 42.39
C GLY A 147 -19.69 2.12 42.76
N PRO A 148 -20.19 1.01 43.33
CA PRO A 148 -21.58 0.82 43.73
C PRO A 148 -21.89 1.63 44.99
N CYS A 149 -22.03 2.95 44.85
CA CYS A 149 -22.51 3.86 45.89
C CYS A 149 -23.58 4.80 45.32
N ALA A 150 -24.46 4.29 44.48
CA ALA A 150 -25.72 4.93 44.14
C ALA A 150 -26.83 3.89 44.25
N GLY A 151 -27.14 3.51 45.49
CA GLY A 151 -28.21 2.57 45.78
C GLY A 151 -29.59 3.12 45.37
N PRO A 152 -30.54 2.25 45.00
CA PRO A 152 -31.92 2.65 44.72
C PRO A 152 -32.62 2.95 46.05
N ARG A 153 -32.81 4.23 46.40
CA ARG A 153 -33.70 4.58 47.50
C ARG A 153 -35.16 4.45 47.04
N ARG A 154 -35.72 3.30 47.43
CA ARG A 154 -37.12 2.89 47.46
C ARG A 154 -38.12 4.04 47.64
N LEU A 155 -39.07 4.11 46.71
CA LEU A 155 -40.44 4.53 46.96
C LEU A 155 -41.09 3.54 47.94
N CYS A 156 -41.25 3.91 49.21
CA CYS A 156 -42.16 3.25 50.16
C CYS A 156 -42.62 4.28 51.20
N CYS A 157 -43.88 4.70 51.06
CA CYS A 157 -44.85 5.14 52.07
C CYS A 157 -44.41 6.05 53.23
N GLY A 158 -45.05 7.23 53.33
CA GLY A 158 -45.17 7.97 54.58
C GLY A 158 -45.26 9.50 54.42
N ASN A 159 -46.42 10.02 54.07
CA ASN A 159 -46.86 11.35 54.55
C ASN A 159 -47.57 11.14 55.90
N PRO A 160 -47.76 12.15 56.78
CA PRO A 160 -47.54 13.59 56.62
C PRO A 160 -46.77 14.23 57.81
N VAL A 161 -46.42 15.52 57.72
CA VAL A 161 -46.58 16.55 58.77
C VAL A 161 -45.89 17.83 58.26
N GLY A 162 -46.67 18.91 58.18
CA GLY A 162 -46.39 20.05 57.35
C GLY A 162 -45.43 21.10 57.91
N ARG A 163 -45.14 22.07 57.04
CA ARG A 163 -44.96 23.47 57.43
C ARG A 163 -45.44 24.39 56.29
N PRO A 164 -46.07 25.53 56.62
CA PRO A 164 -46.74 26.40 55.66
C PRO A 164 -45.83 27.53 55.18
N GLY A 165 -46.15 28.03 53.99
CA GLY A 165 -46.00 29.45 53.65
C GLY A 165 -44.83 29.80 52.75
N VAL A 166 -45.09 29.90 51.44
CA VAL A 166 -44.73 31.07 50.63
C VAL A 166 -45.76 31.20 49.49
N PRO A 167 -46.44 32.35 49.30
CA PRO A 167 -47.39 32.55 48.21
C PRO A 167 -46.73 33.24 46.99
N GLY A 168 -47.19 32.85 45.80
CA GLY A 168 -47.27 33.72 44.61
C GLY A 168 -46.04 33.80 43.72
N PHE A 169 -46.12 33.23 42.50
CA PHE A 169 -46.47 33.98 41.29
C PHE A 169 -46.84 32.99 40.15
N PRO A 170 -47.89 33.25 39.35
CA PRO A 170 -48.35 32.36 38.28
C PRO A 170 -47.85 32.81 36.89
N GLY A 171 -47.83 31.86 35.95
CA GLY A 171 -47.83 32.12 34.51
C GLY A 171 -46.53 31.74 33.81
N ALA A 172 -46.51 31.09 32.65
CA ALA A 172 -47.58 30.52 31.85
C ALA A 172 -46.94 29.48 30.93
N ALA A 173 -47.65 28.38 30.71
CA ALA A 173 -47.38 27.47 29.60
C ALA A 173 -47.71 28.18 28.27
N VAL A 174 -46.88 28.00 27.25
CA VAL A 174 -47.34 28.02 25.86
C VAL A 174 -46.59 26.94 25.08
N ALA A 175 -47.40 26.17 24.36
CA ALA A 175 -47.09 25.01 23.56
C ALA A 175 -46.47 25.34 22.20
N GLN A 176 -45.76 24.34 21.66
CA GLN A 176 -45.78 23.85 20.27
C GLN A 176 -45.82 24.86 19.12
N CYS A 177 -44.75 24.86 18.33
CA CYS A 177 -44.77 24.44 16.93
C CYS A 177 -43.60 23.49 16.68
#